data_AF-A0A7S4SH82-F1
#
_entry.id   AF-A0A7S4SH82-F1
#
_cell.length_a   1.000
_cell.length_b   1.000
_cell.length_c   1.000
_cell.angle_alpha   90.00
_cell.angle_beta   90.00
_cell.angle_gamma   90.00
#
_symmetry.space_group_name_H-M   'P 1'
#
loop_
_entity.id
_entity.type
_entity.pdbx_description
1 polymer ?
#
loop_
_entity_poly.entity_id
_entity_poly.type
_entity_poly.pdbx_seq_one_letter_code
_entity_poly.pdbx_strand_id
1 'polypeptide(L)'
;SVAILDQAVLVEVGQSQDCKAWLPVCIRRSLPCASAMAVPMKAATAMKAVMKKSGAKGSMKAMKAMKAMKSKVATGRLAKSMVYKGAKAKTSGGLKASDIMRNKRGKFVSKKKSAVGRNLPWPKAIAAARKALGITGFVVINRGPEGKALYAKAKAILAA
;
A
#
# COMPACT_ATOMS: atom_id res chain seq x y z
N SER A 1 -37.35 -45.50 -13.40
CA SER A 1 -37.70 -46.03 -12.07
C SER A 1 -36.45 -46.59 -11.45
N VAL A 2 -35.85 -46.11 -10.36
CA VAL A 2 -36.13 -45.08 -9.35
C VAL A 2 -34.71 -44.75 -8.87
N ALA A 3 -34.17 -43.58 -9.18
CA ALA A 3 -34.13 -42.40 -8.32
C ALA A 3 -33.16 -42.50 -7.13
N ILE A 4 -32.50 -41.38 -6.87
CA ILE A 4 -31.78 -40.97 -5.66
C ILE A 4 -30.25 -41.16 -5.72
N LEU A 5 -29.61 -40.29 -6.50
CA LEU A 5 -28.30 -39.71 -6.15
C LEU A 5 -28.43 -38.19 -6.41
N ASP A 6 -29.25 -37.56 -5.59
CA ASP A 6 -29.46 -36.12 -5.53
C ASP A 6 -29.30 -35.66 -4.07
N GLN A 7 -28.70 -34.48 -3.90
CA GLN A 7 -28.40 -33.73 -2.67
C GLN A 7 -27.36 -34.36 -1.70
N ALA A 8 -26.26 -33.71 -1.33
CA ALA A 8 -26.07 -32.27 -1.13
C ALA A 8 -24.62 -31.85 -1.45
N VAL A 9 -24.46 -31.13 -2.56
CA VAL A 9 -23.43 -30.11 -2.70
C VAL A 9 -23.90 -28.94 -1.83
N LEU A 10 -23.55 -28.97 -0.55
CA LEU A 10 -23.66 -27.79 0.30
C LEU A 10 -22.37 -26.98 0.20
N VAL A 11 -22.56 -25.84 -0.43
CA VAL A 11 -21.70 -24.67 -0.49
C VAL A 11 -21.20 -24.31 0.90
N GLU A 12 -19.89 -24.49 1.15
CA GLU A 12 -19.18 -23.66 2.12
C GLU A 12 -18.09 -22.86 1.41
N VAL A 13 -18.40 -21.58 1.29
CA VAL A 13 -17.50 -20.48 1.01
C VAL A 13 -16.46 -20.42 2.14
N GLY A 14 -15.43 -21.24 2.03
CA GLY A 14 -14.28 -21.23 2.94
C GLY A 14 -13.27 -20.16 2.53
N GLN A 15 -13.45 -18.97 3.08
CA GLN A 15 -12.55 -17.83 2.97
C GLN A 15 -11.09 -18.23 3.23
N SER A 16 -10.21 -17.71 2.37
CA SER A 16 -8.76 -17.75 2.52
C SER A 16 -8.30 -17.16 3.87
N GLN A 17 -7.98 -18.04 4.81
CA GLN A 17 -7.03 -17.83 5.90
C GLN A 17 -6.13 -19.06 5.76
N ASP A 18 -4.96 -18.98 5.15
CA ASP A 18 -3.73 -18.68 5.88
C ASP A 18 -2.65 -18.13 4.94
N CYS A 19 -2.29 -16.87 5.16
CA CYS A 19 -0.98 -16.31 4.84
C CYS A 19 -0.53 -15.45 6.02
N LYS A 20 -0.65 -16.00 7.24
CA LYS A 20 0.05 -15.53 8.44
C LYS A 20 1.40 -16.24 8.53
N ALA A 21 2.28 -15.99 7.55
CA ALA A 21 3.67 -16.46 7.63
C ALA A 21 4.61 -15.61 6.77
N TRP A 22 4.44 -14.29 6.79
CA TRP A 22 5.51 -13.34 6.46
C TRP A 22 5.46 -12.24 7.51
N LEU A 23 6.12 -12.50 8.65
CA LEU A 23 6.46 -11.46 9.60
C LEU A 23 7.30 -10.40 8.87
N PRO A 24 6.91 -9.12 8.86
CA PRO A 24 7.88 -8.07 8.64
C PRO A 24 8.64 -7.88 9.94
N VAL A 25 9.86 -8.44 10.00
CA VAL A 25 10.94 -7.92 10.84
C VAL A 25 11.14 -6.46 10.44
N CYS A 26 10.43 -5.56 11.09
CA CYS A 26 10.63 -4.11 11.09
C CYS A 26 10.07 -3.58 12.41
N ILE A 27 10.55 -4.14 13.52
CA ILE A 27 10.43 -3.49 14.82
C ILE A 27 11.10 -2.14 14.70
N ARG A 28 10.27 -1.12 14.88
CA ARG A 28 10.54 0.26 15.19
C ARG A 28 11.71 0.40 16.17
N ARG A 29 12.95 0.45 15.67
CA ARG A 29 14.12 0.96 16.41
C ARG A 29 14.17 2.46 16.17
N SER A 30 13.32 3.20 16.90
CA SER A 30 13.58 4.59 17.21
C SER A 30 14.98 4.66 17.82
N LEU A 31 15.89 5.44 17.24
CA LEU A 31 17.12 5.85 17.90
C LEU A 31 16.77 7.01 18.84
N PRO A 32 16.73 6.82 20.16
CA PRO A 32 16.88 7.94 21.09
C PRO A 32 18.35 8.36 21.10
N CYS A 33 18.60 9.60 20.68
CA CYS A 33 19.79 10.35 21.03
C CYS A 33 19.80 10.51 22.56
N ALA A 34 20.44 9.56 23.24
CA ALA A 34 20.77 9.67 24.65
C ALA A 34 22.16 10.31 24.75
N SER A 35 22.19 11.65 24.70
CA SER A 35 23.34 12.39 25.22
C SER A 35 23.07 12.60 26.72
N ALA A 36 23.45 11.59 27.50
CA ALA A 36 23.43 11.62 28.95
C ALA A 36 24.78 12.12 29.46
N MET A 37 24.68 12.99 30.45
CA MET A 37 25.72 13.75 31.12
C MET A 37 26.87 12.90 31.66
N ALA A 38 28.10 13.38 31.50
CA ALA A 38 29.23 13.03 32.36
C ALA A 38 30.17 14.24 32.51
N VAL A 39 30.10 14.87 33.68
CA VAL A 39 31.11 15.77 34.28
C VAL A 39 31.63 14.94 35.46
N PRO A 40 32.94 14.83 35.80
CA PRO A 40 33.86 15.95 36.12
C PRO A 40 35.29 15.74 35.54
N MET A 41 36.19 16.71 35.48
CA MET A 41 37.12 17.07 36.58
C MET A 41 37.65 18.51 36.45
N LYS A 42 37.99 19.07 37.62
CA LYS A 42 38.58 20.39 37.89
C LYS A 42 40.06 20.46 37.49
N ALA A 43 40.49 21.68 37.13
CA ALA A 43 41.82 22.33 37.23
C ALA A 43 42.07 23.10 35.92
N ALA A 44 42.55 24.35 35.86
CA ALA A 44 42.98 25.31 36.85
C ALA A 44 43.03 26.70 36.18
N THR A 45 42.89 27.76 36.99
CA THR A 45 43.58 29.08 36.88
C THR A 45 43.52 29.89 35.57
N ALA A 46 42.85 31.06 35.62
CA ALA A 46 43.48 32.40 35.57
C ALA A 46 42.52 33.50 35.03
N MET A 47 42.20 34.44 35.92
CA MET A 47 41.84 35.87 35.80
C MET A 47 41.96 36.52 34.40
N LYS A 48 41.14 37.48 33.94
CA LYS A 48 40.81 38.77 34.58
C LYS A 48 39.80 39.56 33.70
N ALA A 49 38.86 40.25 34.36
CA ALA A 49 38.30 41.59 34.08
C ALA A 49 37.99 42.08 32.64
N VAL A 50 36.73 42.44 32.36
CA VAL A 50 36.26 43.84 32.19
C VAL A 50 34.78 43.92 31.81
N MET A 51 34.12 44.88 32.46
CA MET A 51 32.69 45.22 32.53
C MET A 51 32.24 46.12 31.36
N LYS A 52 31.09 45.85 30.70
CA LYS A 52 30.21 46.92 30.16
C LYS A 52 28.80 46.45 29.72
N LYS A 53 27.82 46.80 30.57
CA LYS A 53 26.52 47.48 30.30
C LYS A 53 25.80 47.30 28.94
N SER A 54 24.47 47.17 29.09
CA SER A 54 23.34 47.62 28.23
C SER A 54 22.91 46.80 27.02
N GLY A 55 21.66 46.32 27.08
CA GLY A 55 20.94 45.78 25.93
C GLY A 55 19.62 45.12 26.29
N ALA A 56 18.73 45.83 26.98
CA ALA A 56 17.34 45.41 27.10
C ALA A 56 16.71 45.34 25.70
N LYS A 57 16.38 44.15 25.22
CA LYS A 57 15.29 43.95 24.26
C LYS A 57 14.49 42.73 24.69
N GLY A 58 13.30 43.04 25.17
CA GLY A 58 12.33 42.10 25.69
C GLY A 58 11.98 41.01 24.68
N SER A 59 11.67 39.87 25.27
CA SER A 59 10.77 38.84 24.78
C SER A 59 9.69 39.35 23.83
N MET A 60 9.77 38.97 22.55
CA MET A 60 8.60 38.58 21.77
C MET A 60 8.84 37.19 21.19
N LYS A 61 8.84 36.21 22.10
CA LYS A 61 8.44 34.85 21.75
C LYS A 61 6.92 34.88 21.55
N ALA A 62 6.46 34.14 20.54
CA ALA A 62 5.07 33.76 20.31
C ALA A 62 4.15 34.78 19.62
N MET A 63 4.28 34.87 18.28
CA MET A 63 3.06 34.66 17.49
C MET A 63 3.02 33.17 17.16
N LYS A 64 2.16 32.42 17.87
CA LYS A 64 1.76 31.07 17.47
C LYS A 64 1.27 31.18 16.03
N ALA A 65 1.99 30.57 15.10
CA ALA A 65 1.44 30.26 13.78
C ALA A 65 0.09 29.58 14.00
N MET A 66 -0.98 30.26 13.61
CA MET A 66 -2.32 29.71 13.62
C MET A 66 -2.26 28.32 12.99
N LYS A 67 -2.70 27.29 13.72
CA LYS A 67 -2.78 25.93 13.19
C LYS A 67 -3.73 26.02 11.98
N ALA A 68 -3.17 26.19 10.79
CA ALA A 68 -3.94 26.30 9.57
C ALA A 68 -4.88 25.10 9.53
N MET A 69 -6.19 25.39 9.51
CA MET A 69 -7.22 24.37 9.62
C MET A 69 -6.95 23.34 8.52
N LYS A 70 -6.67 22.10 8.93
CA LYS A 70 -6.24 21.05 8.02
C LYS A 70 -7.40 20.82 7.04
N SER A 71 -7.22 21.19 5.77
CA SER A 71 -8.27 21.04 4.75
C SER A 71 -8.86 19.62 4.77
N LYS A 72 -10.20 19.47 4.67
CA LYS A 72 -10.83 18.14 4.65
C LYS A 72 -10.49 17.35 3.38
N VAL A 73 -10.19 18.07 2.30
CA VAL A 73 -9.85 17.52 0.97
C VAL A 73 -8.33 17.39 0.84
N ALA A 74 -7.89 16.21 0.42
CA ALA A 74 -6.51 15.92 0.08
C ALA A 74 -6.23 16.34 -1.37
N THR A 75 -5.28 17.26 -1.55
CA THR A 75 -4.78 17.72 -2.85
C THR A 75 -3.32 17.30 -3.04
N GLY A 76 -2.84 17.36 -4.29
CA GLY A 76 -1.45 17.07 -4.64
C GLY A 76 -1.10 15.58 -4.82
N ARG A 77 0.20 15.31 -5.03
CA ARG A 77 0.73 13.99 -5.42
C ARG A 77 0.44 12.89 -4.40
N LEU A 78 0.41 13.24 -3.11
CA LEU A 78 0.21 12.29 -2.00
C LEU A 78 -1.25 12.16 -1.56
N ALA A 79 -2.22 12.74 -2.29
CA ALA A 79 -3.61 12.80 -1.87
C ALA A 79 -4.19 11.42 -1.48
N LYS A 80 -4.00 10.41 -2.34
CA LYS A 80 -4.50 9.04 -2.08
C LYS A 80 -3.83 8.37 -0.89
N SER A 81 -2.54 8.63 -0.67
CA SER A 81 -1.79 8.12 0.49
C SER A 81 -2.28 8.76 1.79
N MET A 82 -2.49 10.07 1.79
CA MET A 82 -3.01 10.81 2.96
C MET A 82 -4.43 10.37 3.34
N VAL A 83 -5.31 10.14 2.35
CA VAL A 83 -6.67 9.64 2.61
C VAL A 83 -6.64 8.21 3.12
N TYR A 84 -5.82 7.33 2.52
CA TYR A 84 -5.68 5.94 3.00
C TYR A 84 -5.14 5.86 4.43
N LYS A 85 -4.22 6.76 4.82
CA LYS A 85 -3.70 6.88 6.19
C LYS A 85 -4.67 7.57 7.16
N GLY A 86 -5.81 8.08 6.69
CA GLY A 86 -6.79 8.79 7.52
C GLY A 86 -6.42 10.25 7.85
N ALA A 87 -5.36 10.82 7.27
CA ALA A 87 -4.97 12.21 7.52
C ALA A 87 -5.95 13.23 6.93
N LYS A 88 -6.81 12.79 5.99
CA LYS A 88 -7.77 13.59 5.22
C LYS A 88 -9.00 12.74 4.93
N ALA A 89 -10.17 13.36 4.78
CA ALA A 89 -11.44 12.65 4.61
C ALA A 89 -11.66 12.14 3.17
N LYS A 90 -11.36 12.97 2.17
CA LYS A 90 -11.58 12.67 0.74
C LYS A 90 -10.49 13.26 -0.15
N THR A 91 -10.25 12.68 -1.32
CA THR A 91 -9.42 13.32 -2.36
C THR A 91 -10.21 14.40 -3.11
N SER A 92 -9.54 15.23 -3.92
CA SER A 92 -10.20 16.18 -4.83
C SER A 92 -11.22 15.50 -5.76
N GLY A 93 -10.95 14.27 -6.19
CA GLY A 93 -11.87 13.45 -6.98
C GLY A 93 -12.89 12.64 -6.17
N GLY A 94 -13.12 12.97 -4.90
CA GLY A 94 -14.17 12.37 -4.07
C GLY A 94 -13.90 10.96 -3.53
N LEU A 95 -12.70 10.40 -3.71
CA LEU A 95 -12.37 9.07 -3.20
C LEU A 95 -12.18 9.08 -1.68
N LYS A 96 -12.83 8.14 -0.99
CA LYS A 96 -12.65 7.89 0.44
C LYS A 96 -11.61 6.78 0.68
N ALA A 97 -11.20 6.59 1.93
CA ALA A 97 -10.26 5.52 2.31
C ALA A 97 -10.79 4.12 1.94
N SER A 98 -12.11 3.90 2.03
CA SER A 98 -12.79 2.65 1.66
C SER A 98 -12.57 2.28 0.20
N ASP A 99 -12.38 3.25 -0.68
CA ASP A 99 -12.28 3.04 -2.13
C ASP A 99 -10.84 2.96 -2.62
N ILE A 100 -9.86 3.13 -1.73
CA ILE A 100 -8.44 3.12 -2.05
C ILE A 100 -7.82 1.82 -1.56
N MET A 101 -6.93 1.25 -2.37
CA MET A 101 -6.12 0.09 -2.00
C MET A 101 -4.64 0.35 -2.34
N ARG A 102 -3.75 -0.33 -1.61
CA ARG A 102 -2.32 -0.35 -1.91
C ARG A 102 -2.01 -1.53 -2.83
N ASN A 103 -1.42 -1.26 -4.00
CA ASN A 103 -0.91 -2.30 -4.88
C ASN A 103 0.43 -2.86 -4.33
N LYS A 104 0.84 -4.06 -4.77
CA LYS A 104 2.12 -4.68 -4.43
C LYS A 104 3.33 -3.77 -4.70
N ARG A 105 3.24 -2.94 -5.75
CA ARG A 105 4.24 -1.91 -6.12
C ARG A 105 4.21 -0.65 -5.23
N GLY A 106 3.51 -0.68 -4.10
CA GLY A 106 3.40 0.45 -3.16
C GLY A 106 2.51 1.62 -3.60
N LYS A 107 1.96 1.62 -4.82
CA LYS A 107 1.09 2.67 -5.33
C LYS A 107 -0.34 2.57 -4.78
N PHE A 108 -0.92 3.70 -4.37
CA PHE A 108 -2.32 3.79 -3.97
C PHE A 108 -3.23 4.02 -5.18
N VAL A 109 -4.12 3.06 -5.44
CA VAL A 109 -5.03 3.02 -6.60
C VAL A 109 -6.47 2.84 -6.09
N SER A 110 -7.46 3.25 -6.86
CA SER A 110 -8.87 2.99 -6.52
C SER A 110 -9.23 1.52 -6.71
N LYS A 111 -10.14 1.01 -5.88
CA LYS A 111 -10.61 -0.37 -5.93
C LYS A 111 -11.23 -0.71 -7.27
N LYS A 112 -12.06 0.20 -7.80
CA LYS A 112 -12.67 0.11 -9.14
C LYS A 112 -11.62 -0.09 -10.24
N LYS A 113 -10.55 0.73 -10.25
CA LYS A 113 -9.49 0.62 -11.27
C LYS A 113 -8.72 -0.70 -11.16
N SER A 114 -8.51 -1.20 -9.94
CA SER A 114 -7.90 -2.52 -9.77
C SER A 114 -8.79 -3.66 -10.25
N ALA A 115 -10.12 -3.56 -10.06
CA ALA A 115 -11.06 -4.59 -10.50
C ALA A 115 -11.06 -4.73 -12.03
N VAL A 116 -11.08 -3.60 -12.75
CA VAL A 116 -10.99 -3.57 -14.23
C VAL A 116 -9.72 -4.27 -14.71
N GLY A 117 -8.56 -3.94 -14.14
CA GLY A 117 -7.30 -4.58 -14.54
C GLY A 117 -7.20 -6.07 -14.22
N ARG A 118 -7.96 -6.57 -13.22
CA ARG A 118 -8.02 -7.99 -12.88
C ARG A 118 -9.02 -8.77 -13.73
N ASN A 119 -9.99 -8.09 -14.33
CA ASN A 119 -11.11 -8.69 -15.04
C ASN A 119 -11.00 -8.59 -16.57
N LEU A 120 -9.77 -8.47 -17.09
CA LEU A 120 -9.56 -8.49 -18.54
C LEU A 120 -9.99 -9.85 -19.11
N PRO A 121 -10.84 -9.89 -20.15
CA PRO A 121 -11.45 -11.13 -20.62
C PRO A 121 -10.42 -12.07 -21.27
N TRP A 122 -9.53 -11.51 -22.11
CA TRP A 122 -8.55 -12.30 -22.87
C TRP A 122 -7.51 -13.05 -21.99
N PRO A 123 -6.84 -12.43 -21.01
CA PRO A 123 -5.93 -13.15 -20.11
C PRO A 123 -6.62 -14.24 -19.28
N LYS A 124 -7.90 -14.03 -18.91
CA LYS A 124 -8.70 -15.05 -18.20
C LYS A 124 -8.99 -16.25 -19.09
N ALA A 125 -9.39 -16.01 -20.33
CA ALA A 125 -9.63 -17.07 -21.31
C ALA A 125 -8.35 -17.88 -21.58
N ILE A 126 -7.19 -17.21 -21.73
CA ILE A 126 -5.90 -17.88 -21.84
C ILE A 126 -5.56 -18.70 -20.59
N ALA A 127 -5.78 -18.15 -19.39
CA ALA A 127 -5.52 -18.88 -18.15
C ALA A 127 -6.40 -20.14 -18.02
N ALA A 128 -7.67 -20.07 -18.44
CA ALA A 128 -8.56 -21.22 -18.49
C ALA A 128 -8.12 -22.25 -19.54
N ALA A 129 -7.77 -21.80 -20.76
CA ALA A 129 -7.27 -22.66 -21.83
C ALA A 129 -5.99 -23.40 -21.44
N ARG A 130 -5.07 -22.73 -20.74
CA ARG A 130 -3.84 -23.33 -20.22
C ARG A 130 -4.10 -24.43 -19.19
N LYS A 131 -5.07 -24.21 -18.29
CA LYS A 131 -5.49 -25.24 -17.32
C LYS A 131 -6.12 -26.45 -18.02
N ALA A 132 -6.93 -26.23 -19.05
CA ALA A 132 -7.57 -27.30 -19.81
C ALA A 132 -6.61 -28.11 -20.69
N LEU A 133 -5.45 -27.57 -21.05
CA LEU A 133 -4.42 -28.24 -21.85
C LEU A 133 -3.24 -28.77 -21.01
N GLY A 134 -3.13 -28.38 -19.74
CA GLY A 134 -2.01 -28.79 -18.87
C GLY A 134 -0.65 -28.21 -19.26
N ILE A 135 -0.60 -27.11 -20.03
CA ILE A 135 0.66 -26.54 -20.53
C ILE A 135 1.42 -25.82 -19.41
N THR A 136 2.54 -26.41 -19.02
CA THR A 136 3.52 -25.84 -18.09
C THR A 136 4.56 -25.00 -18.85
N GLY A 137 5.14 -23.99 -18.20
CA GLY A 137 6.12 -23.10 -18.84
C GLY A 137 5.51 -22.00 -19.71
N PHE A 138 6.32 -21.45 -20.61
CA PHE A 138 5.94 -20.35 -21.51
C PHE A 138 5.73 -20.89 -22.92
N VAL A 139 4.61 -20.53 -23.54
CA VAL A 139 4.29 -20.89 -24.93
C VAL A 139 3.92 -19.63 -25.71
N VAL A 140 4.50 -19.50 -26.89
CA VAL A 140 4.21 -18.39 -27.81
C VAL A 140 2.84 -18.60 -28.43
N ILE A 141 1.97 -17.60 -28.33
CA ILE A 141 0.60 -17.67 -28.86
C ILE A 141 0.66 -17.74 -30.39
N ASN A 142 -0.14 -18.65 -31.00
CA ASN A 142 -0.26 -18.82 -32.45
C ASN A 142 1.05 -19.22 -33.18
N ARG A 143 2.00 -19.80 -32.44
CA ARG A 143 3.23 -20.39 -32.99
C ARG A 143 3.45 -21.79 -32.41
N GLY A 144 3.97 -22.69 -33.24
CA GLY A 144 4.07 -24.12 -32.91
C GLY A 144 2.70 -24.82 -32.83
N PRO A 145 2.69 -26.14 -32.59
CA PRO A 145 1.45 -26.91 -32.45
C PRO A 145 0.67 -26.52 -31.19
N GLU A 146 1.36 -26.37 -30.05
CA GLU A 146 0.76 -26.03 -28.76
C GLU A 146 0.16 -24.62 -28.73
N GLY A 147 0.87 -23.64 -29.30
CA GLY A 147 0.40 -22.24 -29.30
C GLY A 147 -0.81 -22.00 -30.19
N LYS A 148 -0.96 -22.76 -31.28
CA LYS A 148 -2.17 -22.77 -32.13
C LYS A 148 -3.36 -23.39 -31.38
N ALA A 149 -3.15 -24.51 -30.69
CA ALA A 149 -4.19 -25.17 -29.88
C ALA A 149 -4.67 -24.28 -28.72
N LEU A 150 -3.74 -23.60 -28.02
CA LEU A 150 -4.06 -22.65 -26.96
C LEU A 150 -4.91 -21.50 -27.49
N TYR A 151 -4.52 -20.90 -28.62
CA TYR A 151 -5.25 -19.78 -29.21
C TYR A 151 -6.68 -20.17 -29.62
N ALA A 152 -6.86 -21.33 -30.25
CA ALA A 152 -8.18 -21.83 -30.64
C ALA A 152 -9.10 -22.03 -29.43
N LYS A 153 -8.62 -22.69 -28.36
CA LYS A 153 -9.40 -22.86 -27.12
C LYS A 153 -9.69 -21.54 -26.41
N ALA A 154 -8.71 -20.64 -26.33
CA ALA A 154 -8.91 -19.34 -25.70
C ALA A 154 -9.96 -18.50 -26.46
N LYS A 155 -9.96 -18.55 -27.80
CA LYS A 155 -10.97 -17.87 -28.63
C LYS A 155 -12.36 -18.50 -28.43
N ALA A 156 -12.45 -19.82 -28.31
CA ALA A 156 -13.71 -20.50 -28.01
C ALA A 156 -14.28 -20.09 -26.63
N ILE A 157 -13.44 -20.00 -25.59
CA ILE A 157 -13.85 -19.55 -24.24
C ILE A 157 -14.23 -18.08 -24.21
N LEU A 158 -13.67 -17.25 -25.09
CA LEU A 158 -14.03 -15.83 -25.19
C LEU A 158 -15.37 -15.62 -25.88
N ALA A 159 -15.69 -16.48 -26.86
CA ALA A 159 -16.95 -16.44 -27.60
C ALA A 159 -18.12 -17.09 -26.84
N ALA A 160 -17.80 -18.01 -25.91
CA ALA A 160 -18.73 -18.58 -24.95
C ALA A 160 -19.05 -17.60 -23.81
#